data_AF-A0A0F9G3G0-F1
#
_entry.id   AF-A0A0F9G3G0-F1
#
_cell.length_a   1.000
_cell.length_b   1.000
_cell.length_c   1.000
_cell.angle_alpha   90.00
_cell.angle_beta   90.00
_cell.angle_gamma   90.00
#
_symmetry.space_group_name_H-M   'P 1'
#
loop_
_entity.id
_entity.type
_entity.pdbx_description
1 polymer ?
#
loop_
_entity_poly.entity_id
_entity_poly.type
_entity_poly.pdbx_seq_one_letter_code
_entity_poly.pdbx_strand_id
1 'polypeptide(L)'
;DQKMSFADKARTPLNSEFDARTGYKQSKSIRLEILDEAYKATGEDRNSTYGDPYANLDCQARMVRAYMHGRCGKDINPYTITAHDIAIINVLIKVGRIATGKYHRDNYVDGSAYMAIAGECYREEEGLEALVSEHIRPVRFKEEDK
;
A
#
# COMPACT_ATOMS: atom_id res chain seq x y z
N ASP A 1 29.71 15.78 -39.64
CA ASP A 1 29.49 16.25 -38.25
C ASP A 1 28.04 16.53 -37.95
N GLN A 2 27.35 15.57 -37.34
CA GLN A 2 25.98 15.74 -36.85
C GLN A 2 26.05 15.67 -35.32
N LYS A 3 26.01 16.83 -34.66
CA LYS A 3 26.08 16.92 -33.18
C LYS A 3 24.78 16.38 -32.59
N MET A 4 24.82 15.18 -32.01
CA MET A 4 23.69 14.68 -31.20
C MET A 4 23.47 15.59 -29.99
N SER A 5 22.21 15.66 -29.52
CA SER A 5 21.81 16.63 -28.51
C SER A 5 22.32 16.25 -27.12
N PHE A 6 22.37 17.22 -26.20
CA PHE A 6 22.68 16.95 -24.80
C PHE A 6 21.63 16.05 -24.12
N ALA A 7 20.40 16.00 -24.62
CA ALA A 7 19.31 15.20 -24.07
C ALA A 7 19.47 13.70 -24.36
N ASP A 8 20.18 13.33 -25.43
CA ASP A 8 20.39 11.92 -25.83
C ASP A 8 21.35 11.17 -24.89
N LYS A 9 22.09 11.90 -24.03
CA LYS A 9 23.06 11.33 -23.08
C LYS A 9 22.47 10.91 -21.73
N ALA A 10 21.19 11.20 -21.47
CA ALA A 10 20.57 11.06 -20.14
C ALA A 10 19.71 9.79 -19.95
N ARG A 11 19.91 8.76 -20.76
CA ARG A 11 19.25 7.45 -20.63
C ARG A 11 20.25 6.31 -20.41
N THR A 12 21.10 6.45 -19.40
CA THR A 12 21.83 5.34 -18.78
C THR A 12 20.93 4.69 -17.70
N PRO A 13 20.56 3.41 -17.83
CA PRO A 13 19.80 2.72 -16.78
C PRO A 13 20.74 2.24 -15.62
N LEU A 14 20.23 1.69 -14.49
CA LEU A 14 21.00 1.29 -13.27
C LEU A 14 20.64 -0.13 -12.74
N ASN A 15 21.61 -1.01 -12.44
CA ASN A 15 21.45 -2.46 -12.10
C ASN A 15 20.91 -3.39 -13.22
N SER A 16 21.52 -4.58 -13.44
CA SER A 16 21.99 -5.01 -14.78
C SER A 16 21.53 -6.33 -15.42
N GLU A 17 21.42 -6.34 -16.76
CA GLU A 17 21.68 -7.50 -17.65
C GLU A 17 22.75 -7.17 -18.71
N PHE A 18 23.27 -8.16 -19.42
CA PHE A 18 24.39 -8.01 -20.38
C PHE A 18 23.90 -7.97 -21.83
N ASP A 19 24.01 -6.81 -22.48
CA ASP A 19 23.82 -6.72 -23.94
C ASP A 19 25.06 -7.25 -24.67
N ALA A 20 24.93 -8.47 -25.20
CA ALA A 20 25.99 -9.16 -25.93
C ALA A 20 26.45 -8.47 -27.24
N ARG A 21 25.74 -7.45 -27.73
CA ARG A 21 26.10 -6.72 -28.96
C ARG A 21 26.93 -5.47 -28.71
N THR A 22 26.74 -4.83 -27.56
CA THR A 22 27.41 -3.56 -27.20
C THR A 22 28.42 -3.71 -26.07
N GLY A 23 28.36 -4.82 -25.30
CA GLY A 23 29.13 -4.99 -24.07
C GLY A 23 28.71 -4.02 -22.95
N TYR A 24 27.65 -3.25 -23.16
CA TYR A 24 27.20 -2.22 -22.24
C TYR A 24 26.26 -2.79 -21.19
N LYS A 25 26.54 -2.49 -19.91
CA LYS A 25 25.75 -3.00 -18.78
C LYS A 25 24.47 -2.15 -18.58
N GLN A 26 23.51 -2.36 -19.48
CA GLN A 26 22.17 -1.78 -19.41
C GLN A 26 21.30 -2.49 -18.36
N SER A 27 20.14 -1.92 -18.03
CA SER A 27 19.78 -1.89 -16.61
C SER A 27 18.41 -1.25 -16.26
N LYS A 28 18.15 -0.96 -14.97
CA LYS A 28 16.84 -0.80 -14.30
C LYS A 28 16.73 0.45 -13.37
N SER A 29 16.66 1.67 -13.96
CA SER A 29 16.60 3.04 -13.34
C SER A 29 16.06 3.22 -11.90
N ILE A 30 16.54 4.23 -11.13
CA ILE A 30 16.15 4.56 -9.72
C ILE A 30 14.69 4.25 -9.32
N ARG A 31 13.69 4.64 -10.13
CA ARG A 31 12.27 4.34 -9.83
C ARG A 31 11.97 2.85 -9.66
N LEU A 32 12.65 2.00 -10.42
CA LEU A 32 12.53 0.55 -10.41
C LEU A 32 13.32 -0.06 -9.25
N GLU A 33 14.44 0.54 -8.83
CA GLU A 33 15.11 0.16 -7.58
C GLU A 33 14.24 0.44 -6.35
N ILE A 34 13.50 1.57 -6.35
CA ILE A 34 12.53 1.89 -5.29
C ILE A 34 11.41 0.86 -5.24
N LEU A 35 10.91 0.41 -6.40
CA LEU A 35 9.89 -0.64 -6.48
C LEU A 35 10.44 -2.01 -6.06
N ASP A 36 11.70 -2.35 -6.37
CA ASP A 36 12.34 -3.58 -5.88
C ASP A 36 12.47 -3.60 -4.36
N GLU A 37 12.89 -2.49 -3.75
CA GLU A 37 12.98 -2.38 -2.29
C GLU A 37 11.60 -2.39 -1.64
N ALA A 38 10.59 -1.78 -2.27
CA ALA A 38 9.20 -1.84 -1.80
C ALA A 38 8.63 -3.27 -1.87
N TYR A 39 8.91 -3.99 -2.95
CA TYR A 39 8.55 -5.41 -3.13
C TYR A 39 9.17 -6.27 -2.02
N LYS A 40 10.46 -6.14 -1.75
CA LYS A 40 11.14 -6.87 -0.65
C LYS A 40 10.58 -6.50 0.71
N ALA A 41 10.38 -5.21 0.95
CA ALA A 41 9.82 -4.70 2.20
C ALA A 41 8.40 -5.22 2.45
N THR A 42 7.57 -5.41 1.42
CA THR A 42 6.20 -5.91 1.61
C THR A 42 6.06 -7.43 1.54
N GLY A 43 6.81 -8.10 0.67
CA GLY A 43 6.65 -9.53 0.39
C GLY A 43 7.62 -10.47 1.12
N GLU A 44 8.80 -9.98 1.50
CA GLU A 44 9.89 -10.80 2.04
C GLU A 44 10.17 -10.44 3.52
N ASP A 45 10.92 -9.37 3.76
CA ASP A 45 11.53 -9.07 5.06
C ASP A 45 10.49 -8.80 6.16
N ARG A 46 9.53 -7.90 5.90
CA ARG A 46 8.58 -7.45 6.94
C ARG A 46 7.44 -8.41 7.15
N ASN A 47 6.91 -9.05 6.10
CA ASN A 47 5.87 -10.07 6.24
C ASN A 47 6.39 -11.26 7.07
N SER A 48 7.63 -11.71 6.82
CA SER A 48 8.28 -12.75 7.63
C SER A 48 8.54 -12.34 9.09
N THR A 49 8.70 -11.03 9.37
CA THR A 49 9.03 -10.51 10.70
C THR A 49 7.80 -10.16 11.55
N TYR A 50 6.75 -9.61 10.92
CA TYR A 50 5.57 -9.04 11.59
C TYR A 50 4.27 -9.80 11.30
N GLY A 51 4.30 -10.79 10.39
CA GLY A 51 3.12 -11.51 9.94
C GLY A 51 2.28 -10.73 8.94
N ASP A 52 1.08 -11.27 8.69
CA ASP A 52 0.10 -10.75 7.73
C ASP A 52 -0.14 -9.23 7.89
N PRO A 53 0.12 -8.43 6.83
CA PRO A 53 -0.17 -7.01 6.82
C PRO A 53 -1.64 -6.68 7.12
N TYR A 54 -2.60 -7.47 6.63
CA TYR A 54 -4.02 -7.19 6.83
C TYR A 54 -4.42 -7.31 8.30
N ALA A 55 -4.12 -8.44 8.94
CA ALA A 55 -4.39 -8.65 10.37
C ALA A 55 -3.70 -7.60 11.27
N ASN A 56 -2.48 -7.18 10.93
CA ASN A 56 -1.78 -6.10 11.63
C ASN A 56 -2.50 -4.76 11.48
N LEU A 57 -2.90 -4.40 10.26
CA LEU A 57 -3.56 -3.13 9.97
C LEU A 57 -5.01 -3.07 10.48
N ASP A 58 -5.77 -4.18 10.49
CA ASP A 58 -7.07 -4.25 11.17
C ASP A 58 -6.93 -4.13 12.70
N CYS A 59 -5.89 -4.73 13.29
CA CYS A 59 -5.57 -4.53 14.71
C CYS A 59 -5.30 -3.04 15.01
N GLN A 60 -4.49 -2.38 14.16
CA GLN A 60 -4.26 -0.93 14.24
C GLN A 60 -5.54 -0.12 14.04
N ALA A 61 -6.40 -0.49 13.09
CA ALA A 61 -7.69 0.13 12.88
C ALA A 61 -8.49 0.08 14.18
N ARG A 62 -8.74 -1.11 14.75
CA ARG A 62 -9.45 -1.30 16.03
C ARG A 62 -8.90 -0.41 17.15
N MET A 63 -7.57 -0.27 17.27
CA MET A 63 -6.95 0.64 18.25
C MET A 63 -7.24 2.12 17.96
N VAL A 64 -7.15 2.56 16.70
CA VAL A 64 -7.51 3.93 16.29
C VAL A 64 -9.00 4.21 16.51
N ARG A 65 -9.89 3.27 16.19
CA ARG A 65 -11.34 3.37 16.46
C ARG A 65 -11.59 3.65 17.95
N ALA A 66 -10.96 2.87 18.84
CA ALA A 66 -11.08 3.04 20.28
C ALA A 66 -10.52 4.38 20.78
N TYR A 67 -9.35 4.79 20.27
CA TYR A 67 -8.75 6.09 20.60
C TYR A 67 -9.66 7.26 20.19
N MET A 68 -10.16 7.27 18.95
CA MET A 68 -11.02 8.35 18.43
C MET A 68 -12.34 8.44 19.20
N HIS A 69 -12.95 7.29 19.54
CA HIS A 69 -14.16 7.25 20.36
C HIS A 69 -13.94 7.91 21.73
N GLY A 70 -12.85 7.57 22.42
CA GLY A 70 -12.51 8.18 23.72
C GLY A 70 -12.09 9.65 23.62
N ARG A 71 -11.46 10.06 22.50
CA ARG A 71 -10.92 11.42 22.33
C ARG A 71 -11.94 12.45 21.86
N CYS A 72 -12.85 12.04 20.98
CA CYS A 72 -13.77 12.93 20.25
C CYS A 72 -15.24 12.77 20.69
N GLY A 73 -15.57 11.74 21.47
CA GLY A 73 -16.93 11.48 21.92
C GLY A 73 -17.76 10.64 20.95
N LYS A 74 -19.05 10.51 21.25
CA LYS A 74 -19.97 9.55 20.60
C LYS A 74 -20.46 9.99 19.21
N ASP A 75 -20.27 11.27 18.85
CA ASP A 75 -20.85 11.87 17.64
C ASP A 75 -20.03 11.58 16.37
N ILE A 76 -18.80 11.07 16.51
CA ILE A 76 -18.05 10.44 15.42
C ILE A 76 -18.33 8.95 15.49
N ASN A 77 -18.87 8.36 14.42
CA ASN A 77 -18.91 6.91 14.27
C ASN A 77 -17.47 6.40 14.06
N PRO A 78 -16.83 5.74 15.04
CA PRO A 78 -15.45 5.31 14.88
C PRO A 78 -15.35 4.04 14.04
N TYR A 79 -16.45 3.31 13.83
CA TYR A 79 -16.44 1.94 13.30
C TYR A 79 -16.14 1.85 11.80
N THR A 80 -16.00 2.98 11.10
CA THR A 80 -15.73 3.03 9.66
C THR A 80 -14.25 2.91 9.29
N ILE A 81 -13.30 3.16 10.21
CA ILE A 81 -11.86 3.16 9.87
C ILE A 81 -11.40 1.72 9.62
N THR A 82 -11.07 1.33 8.39
CA THR A 82 -10.69 -0.05 8.02
C THR A 82 -9.17 -0.30 8.00
N ALA A 83 -8.74 -1.52 7.65
CA ALA A 83 -7.31 -1.83 7.51
C ALA A 83 -6.73 -1.10 6.28
N HIS A 84 -7.51 -1.03 5.19
CA HIS A 84 -7.22 -0.20 4.03
C HIS A 84 -7.02 1.28 4.43
N ASP A 85 -7.87 1.86 5.27
CA ASP A 85 -7.70 3.24 5.73
C ASP A 85 -6.38 3.45 6.49
N ILE A 86 -5.97 2.50 7.33
CA ILE A 86 -4.68 2.57 8.04
C ILE A 86 -3.51 2.46 7.06
N ALA A 87 -3.60 1.64 6.01
CA ALA A 87 -2.59 1.60 4.95
C ALA A 87 -2.47 2.96 4.24
N ILE A 88 -3.59 3.58 3.86
CA ILE A 88 -3.62 4.91 3.24
C ILE A 88 -3.08 6.00 4.19
N ILE A 89 -3.42 5.96 5.48
CA ILE A 89 -2.87 6.88 6.49
C ILE A 89 -1.34 6.74 6.59
N ASN A 90 -0.79 5.53 6.51
CA ASN A 90 0.66 5.32 6.46
C ASN A 90 1.30 5.92 5.21
N VAL A 91 0.66 5.81 4.03
CA VAL A 91 1.11 6.54 2.82
C VAL A 91 1.08 8.05 3.05
N LEU A 92 0.00 8.61 3.61
CA LEU A 92 -0.13 10.05 3.87
C LEU A 92 0.95 10.58 4.82
N ILE A 93 1.37 9.79 5.82
CA ILE A 93 2.52 10.13 6.69
C ILE A 93 3.82 10.27 5.88
N LYS A 94 4.05 9.37 4.91
CA LYS A 94 5.24 9.42 4.04
C LYS A 94 5.18 10.61 3.06
N VAL A 95 4.00 10.91 2.50
CA VAL A 95 3.76 12.11 1.68
C VAL A 95 4.00 13.39 2.50
N GLY A 96 3.50 13.47 3.73
CA GLY A 96 3.75 14.61 4.63
C GLY A 96 5.23 14.82 4.94
N ARG A 97 6.00 13.74 5.14
CA ARG A 97 7.46 13.79 5.29
C ARG A 97 8.18 14.29 4.04
N ILE A 98 7.70 13.94 2.84
CA ILE A 98 8.23 14.45 1.57
C ILE A 98 7.91 15.95 1.40
N ALA A 99 6.69 16.37 1.74
CA ALA A 99 6.26 17.76 1.58
C ALA A 99 6.94 18.75 2.55
N THR A 100 7.39 18.28 3.71
CA THR A 100 7.98 19.12 4.77
C THR A 100 9.49 18.90 4.97
N GLY A 101 10.04 17.81 4.44
CA GLY A 101 11.42 17.39 4.67
C GLY A 101 12.35 17.59 3.48
N LYS A 102 13.58 17.07 3.62
CA LYS A 102 14.51 16.87 2.50
C LYS A 102 14.25 15.50 1.85
N TYR A 103 14.74 15.31 0.63
CA TYR A 103 14.68 14.01 -0.05
C TYR A 103 15.25 12.89 0.85
N HIS A 104 14.46 11.85 1.06
CA HIS A 104 14.86 10.65 1.78
C HIS A 104 14.21 9.43 1.11
N ARG A 105 15.04 8.52 0.57
CA ARG A 105 14.61 7.41 -0.30
C ARG A 105 13.56 6.51 0.35
N ASP A 106 13.72 6.22 1.64
CA ASP A 106 12.78 5.44 2.47
C ASP A 106 11.33 5.92 2.37
N ASN A 107 11.08 7.23 2.27
CA ASN A 107 9.71 7.74 2.17
C ASN A 107 9.00 7.27 0.89
N TYR A 108 9.75 7.07 -0.20
CA TYR A 108 9.23 6.58 -1.48
C TYR A 108 9.11 5.05 -1.50
N VAL A 109 10.05 4.35 -0.87
CA VAL A 109 10.01 2.89 -0.71
C VAL A 109 8.81 2.49 0.15
N ASP A 110 8.69 3.03 1.36
CA ASP A 110 7.58 2.75 2.27
C ASP A 110 6.24 3.24 1.71
N GLY A 111 6.21 4.41 1.06
CA GLY A 111 4.99 4.91 0.41
C GLY A 111 4.50 3.97 -0.70
N SER A 112 5.41 3.36 -1.45
CA SER A 112 5.07 2.37 -2.49
C SER A 112 4.63 1.04 -1.87
N ALA A 113 5.30 0.58 -0.81
CA ALA A 113 4.95 -0.65 -0.10
C ALA A 113 3.56 -0.55 0.56
N TYR A 114 3.27 0.54 1.30
CA TYR A 114 1.95 0.74 1.91
C TYR A 114 0.84 0.94 0.87
N MET A 115 1.13 1.48 -0.31
CA MET A 115 0.14 1.57 -1.39
C MET A 115 -0.18 0.18 -1.98
N ALA A 116 0.80 -0.72 -2.06
CA ALA A 116 0.56 -2.11 -2.45
C ALA A 116 -0.28 -2.86 -1.41
N ILE A 117 0.07 -2.73 -0.13
CA ILE A 117 -0.68 -3.31 1.01
C ILE A 117 -2.12 -2.77 1.07
N ALA A 118 -2.35 -1.48 0.77
CA ALA A 118 -3.69 -0.93 0.68
C ALA A 118 -4.53 -1.66 -0.38
N GLY A 119 -3.96 -1.94 -1.56
CA GLY A 119 -4.63 -2.70 -2.61
C GLY A 119 -5.00 -4.14 -2.20
N GLU A 120 -4.18 -4.77 -1.37
CA GLU A 120 -4.47 -6.08 -0.75
C GLU A 120 -5.60 -5.96 0.29
N CYS A 121 -5.50 -5.03 1.23
CA CYS A 121 -6.52 -4.79 2.26
C CYS A 121 -7.91 -4.51 1.67
N TYR A 122 -7.99 -3.71 0.59
CA TYR A 122 -9.25 -3.45 -0.12
C TYR A 122 -9.89 -4.75 -0.66
N ARG A 123 -9.07 -5.68 -1.16
CA ARG A 123 -9.53 -6.95 -1.73
C ARG A 123 -10.00 -7.94 -0.66
N GLU A 124 -9.35 -7.96 0.49
CA GLU A 124 -9.79 -8.74 1.66
C GLU A 124 -11.09 -8.18 2.25
N GLU A 125 -11.22 -6.85 2.37
CA GLU A 125 -12.42 -6.17 2.86
C GLU A 125 -13.64 -6.44 1.95
N GLU A 126 -13.51 -6.29 0.63
CA GLU A 126 -14.56 -6.64 -0.35
C GLU A 126 -14.95 -8.13 -0.26
N GLY A 127 -13.98 -9.02 -0.06
CA GLY A 127 -14.22 -10.46 0.11
C GLY A 127 -15.03 -10.78 1.37
N LEU A 128 -14.74 -10.08 2.47
CA LEU A 128 -15.47 -10.20 3.72
C LEU A 128 -16.90 -9.67 3.61
N GLU A 129 -17.11 -8.52 2.95
CA GLU A 129 -18.46 -7.97 2.72
C GLU A 129 -19.33 -8.91 1.87
N ALA A 130 -18.75 -9.51 0.81
CA ALA A 130 -19.45 -10.50 -0.01
C ALA A 130 -19.89 -11.73 0.80
N LEU A 131 -19.00 -12.30 1.63
CA LEU A 131 -19.30 -13.45 2.50
C LEU A 131 -20.40 -13.13 3.52
N VAL A 132 -20.38 -11.94 4.12
CA VAL A 132 -21.42 -11.48 5.06
C VAL A 132 -22.76 -11.33 4.34
N SER A 133 -22.78 -10.77 3.13
CA SER A 133 -23.99 -10.63 2.31
C SER A 133 -24.61 -12.00 1.94
N GLU A 134 -23.80 -13.00 1.59
CA GLU A 134 -24.28 -14.35 1.28
C GLU A 134 -24.81 -15.12 2.50
N HIS A 135 -24.20 -14.94 3.68
CA HIS A 135 -24.62 -15.61 4.92
C HIS A 135 -25.80 -14.95 5.62
N ILE A 136 -25.97 -13.63 5.51
CA ILE A 136 -27.18 -12.93 5.98
C ILE A 136 -28.28 -13.09 4.91
N ARG A 137 -28.77 -14.33 4.75
CA ARG A 137 -30.06 -14.54 4.09
C ARG A 137 -31.14 -13.87 4.95
N PRO A 138 -31.97 -12.97 4.39
CA PRO A 138 -33.07 -12.41 5.16
C PRO A 138 -33.98 -13.55 5.61
N VAL A 139 -34.27 -13.61 6.90
CA VAL A 139 -35.30 -14.51 7.44
C VAL A 139 -36.60 -14.14 6.75
N ARG A 140 -37.02 -14.96 5.78
CA ARG A 140 -38.38 -14.87 5.23
C ARG A 140 -39.33 -15.28 6.34
N PHE A 141 -39.81 -14.29 7.08
CA PHE A 141 -41.06 -14.42 7.80
C PHE A 141 -42.10 -14.85 6.77
N LYS A 142 -42.63 -16.06 6.94
CA LYS A 142 -43.86 -16.42 6.23
C LYS A 142 -44.93 -15.50 6.79
N GLU A 143 -45.61 -14.75 5.93
CA GLU A 143 -46.88 -14.17 6.31
C GLU A 143 -47.80 -15.35 6.63
N GLU A 144 -48.17 -15.51 7.90
CA GLU A 144 -49.15 -16.51 8.29
C GLU A 144 -50.52 -16.05 7.81
N ASP A 145 -51.25 -16.96 7.17
CA ASP A 145 -52.53 -16.69 6.51
C ASP A 145 -53.55 -16.08 7.48
N LYS A 146 -54.31 -15.08 7.00
CA LYS A 146 -55.45 -14.45 7.69
C LYS A 146 -56.77 -15.11 7.30
#